data_AF-A0A9N9Z869-F1
#
_entry.id   AF-A0A9N9Z869-F1
#
_cell.length_a   1.000
_cell.length_b   1.000
_cell.length_c   1.000
_cell.angle_alpha   90.00
_cell.angle_beta   90.00
_cell.angle_gamma   90.00
#
_symmetry.space_group_name_H-M   'P 1'
#
loop_
_entity.id
_entity.type
_entity.pdbx_description
1 polymer ?
#
loop_
_entity_poly.entity_id
_entity_poly.type
_entity_poly.pdbx_seq_one_letter_code
_entity_poly.pdbx_strand_id
1 'polypeptide(L)'
;MHFISIIAALALATGTQAWTKDGKGTWVANNNWWVIRGTNVHESCTRMNDNTVIYRNNEACAYWTDGAGTIKRGRCKLTNQNPSTVSCK
;
A
#
# COMPACT_ATOMS: atom_id res chain seq x y z
N MET A 1 25.22 34.23 9.54
CA MET A 1 24.23 33.26 10.03
C MET A 1 23.60 32.60 8.81
N HIS A 2 23.79 31.30 8.66
CA HIS A 2 23.30 30.49 7.55
C HIS A 2 21.77 30.34 7.61
N PHE A 3 21.11 30.50 6.46
CA PHE A 3 19.80 29.89 6.22
C PHE A 3 19.89 29.09 4.94
N ILE A 4 20.23 27.81 5.09
CA ILE A 4 20.10 26.81 4.03
C ILE A 4 18.60 26.49 3.95
N SER A 5 17.88 27.15 3.05
CA SER A 5 16.52 26.76 2.71
C SER A 5 16.56 25.43 1.97
N ILE A 6 16.30 24.35 2.71
CA ILE A 6 16.15 23.01 2.16
C ILE A 6 14.90 23.04 1.28
N ILE A 7 15.11 22.99 -0.03
CA ILE A 7 14.06 22.72 -1.02
C ILE A 7 13.56 21.30 -0.70
N ALA A 8 12.42 21.21 0.00
CA ALA A 8 11.71 19.94 0.16
C ALA A 8 11.16 19.57 -1.21
N ALA A 9 11.92 18.79 -1.96
CA ALA A 9 11.47 18.16 -3.19
C ALA A 9 10.28 17.24 -2.85
N LEU A 10 9.06 17.75 -3.01
CA LEU A 10 7.85 16.95 -3.05
C LEU A 10 7.81 16.26 -4.42
N ALA A 11 8.77 15.35 -4.63
CA ALA A 11 8.84 14.54 -5.83
C ALA A 11 7.59 13.66 -5.85
N LEU A 12 6.74 13.92 -6.83
CA LEU A 12 5.63 13.10 -7.28
C LEU A 12 6.14 11.67 -7.54
N ALA A 13 6.10 10.84 -6.51
CA ALA A 13 6.49 9.47 -6.59
C ALA A 13 5.30 8.62 -7.08
N THR A 14 4.80 8.92 -8.28
CA THR A 14 3.92 8.02 -9.01
C THR A 14 4.75 6.84 -9.49
N GLY A 15 5.01 5.89 -8.58
CA GLY A 15 5.78 4.69 -8.88
C GLY A 15 6.70 4.16 -7.77
N THR A 16 6.84 4.85 -6.63
CA THR A 16 7.65 4.28 -5.53
C THR A 16 6.80 3.33 -4.69
N GLN A 17 7.29 2.10 -4.56
CA GLN A 17 6.84 0.99 -3.73
C GLN A 17 6.87 1.34 -2.22
N ALA A 18 6.33 2.47 -1.78
CA ALA A 18 6.64 3.01 -0.45
C ALA A 18 5.67 2.45 0.59
N TRP A 19 5.76 1.14 0.82
CA TRP A 19 5.41 0.57 2.11
C TRP A 19 6.17 1.34 3.20
N THR A 20 5.45 1.90 4.15
CA THR A 20 6.03 2.62 5.29
C THR A 20 5.52 2.04 6.59
N LYS A 21 6.28 2.16 7.67
CA LYS A 21 5.78 1.78 9.00
C LYS A 21 5.08 2.99 9.63
N ASP A 22 3.90 2.78 10.19
CA ASP A 22 3.29 3.76 11.08
C ASP A 22 4.09 3.90 12.39
N GLY A 23 3.73 4.90 13.21
CA GLY A 23 4.37 5.11 14.52
C GLY A 23 4.21 3.94 15.51
N LYS A 24 3.44 2.90 15.17
CA LYS A 24 3.25 1.67 15.95
C LYS A 24 4.00 0.48 15.33
N GLY A 25 4.76 0.68 14.25
CA GLY A 25 5.53 -0.35 13.56
C GLY A 25 4.73 -1.20 12.56
N THR A 26 3.47 -0.85 12.29
CA THR A 26 2.62 -1.53 11.30
C THR A 26 2.98 -1.09 9.90
N TRP A 27 3.17 -2.02 8.98
CA TRP A 27 3.39 -1.72 7.57
C TRP A 27 2.11 -1.22 6.90
N VAL A 28 2.19 -0.05 6.28
CA VAL A 28 1.12 0.67 5.61
C VAL A 28 1.51 0.88 4.15
N ALA A 29 0.71 0.36 3.24
CA ALA A 29 0.87 0.52 1.80
C ALA A 29 0.18 1.78 1.27
N ASN A 30 0.41 2.10 0.00
CA ASN A 30 -0.39 3.12 -0.69
C ASN A 30 -1.79 2.58 -1.02
N ASN A 31 -2.76 3.48 -1.25
CA ASN A 31 -4.08 3.11 -1.77
C ASN A 31 -4.05 2.89 -3.28
N ASN A 32 -3.27 1.92 -3.72
CA ASN A 32 -3.14 1.59 -5.13
C ASN A 32 -3.58 0.16 -5.41
N TRP A 33 -3.88 -0.10 -6.68
CA TRP A 33 -4.30 -1.41 -7.16
C TRP A 33 -3.37 -1.90 -8.27
N TRP A 34 -3.03 -3.18 -8.21
CA TRP A 34 -2.10 -3.83 -9.13
C TRP A 34 -2.74 -5.08 -9.72
N VAL A 35 -2.51 -5.34 -11.01
CA VAL A 35 -2.92 -6.60 -11.63
C VAL A 35 -1.75 -7.57 -11.59
N ILE A 36 -1.85 -8.60 -10.76
CA ILE A 36 -0.82 -9.63 -10.58
C ILE A 36 -1.42 -10.96 -11.05
N ARG A 37 -0.84 -11.53 -12.12
CA ARG A 37 -1.26 -12.84 -12.69
C ARG A 37 -2.77 -12.89 -12.99
N GLY A 38 -3.33 -11.80 -13.50
CA GLY A 38 -4.76 -11.68 -13.83
C GLY A 38 -5.69 -11.47 -12.62
N THR A 39 -5.15 -11.32 -11.41
CA THR A 39 -5.91 -10.97 -10.20
C THR A 39 -5.71 -9.48 -9.91
N ASN A 40 -6.77 -8.76 -9.61
CA ASN A 40 -6.70 -7.37 -9.16
C ASN A 40 -6.40 -7.36 -7.65
N VAL A 41 -5.27 -6.78 -7.25
CA VAL A 41 -4.74 -6.88 -5.89
C VAL A 41 -4.51 -5.48 -5.36
N HIS A 42 -5.15 -5.18 -4.24
CA HIS A 42 -4.87 -3.96 -3.50
C HIS A 42 -3.45 -4.02 -2.94
N GLU A 43 -2.69 -2.93 -3.05
CA GLU A 43 -1.27 -2.91 -2.67
C GLU A 43 -1.03 -3.36 -1.24
N SER A 44 -1.91 -3.04 -0.31
CA SER A 44 -1.82 -3.53 1.09
C SER A 44 -1.95 -5.05 1.26
N CYS A 45 -2.30 -5.75 0.19
CA CYS A 45 -2.37 -7.21 0.09
C CYS A 45 -1.27 -7.82 -0.77
N THR A 46 -0.18 -7.09 -1.03
CA THR A 46 1.04 -7.62 -1.63
C THR A 46 2.15 -7.70 -0.60
N ARG A 47 3.16 -8.54 -0.82
CA ARG A 47 4.37 -8.48 0.00
C ARG A 47 5.10 -7.17 -0.26
N MET A 48 5.53 -6.53 0.82
CA MET A 48 6.33 -5.30 0.79
C MET A 48 7.48 -5.42 -0.20
N ASN A 49 7.61 -4.44 -1.09
CA ASN A 49 8.66 -4.33 -2.10
C ASN A 49 8.77 -5.49 -3.10
N ASP A 50 7.81 -6.40 -3.15
CA ASP A 50 7.91 -7.58 -4.01
C ASP A 50 6.91 -7.55 -5.18
N ASN A 51 5.76 -6.87 -5.07
CA ASN A 51 4.71 -6.74 -6.10
C ASN A 51 4.32 -8.02 -6.89
N THR A 52 4.81 -9.18 -6.47
CA THR A 52 4.68 -10.47 -7.14
C THR A 52 4.03 -11.49 -6.21
N VAL A 53 4.20 -11.31 -4.91
CA VAL A 53 3.58 -12.13 -3.86
C VAL A 53 2.32 -11.45 -3.38
N ILE A 54 1.20 -12.15 -3.54
CA ILE A 54 -0.10 -11.77 -3.00
C ILE A 54 -0.18 -12.37 -1.59
N TYR A 55 -0.47 -11.53 -0.59
CA TYR A 55 -0.71 -11.98 0.77
C TYR A 55 -1.88 -12.97 0.82
N ARG A 56 -1.74 -13.97 1.69
CA ARG A 56 -2.74 -15.03 1.87
C ARG A 56 -4.04 -14.44 2.40
N ASN A 57 -5.14 -15.12 2.11
CA ASN A 57 -6.44 -14.75 2.67
C ASN A 57 -6.31 -14.63 4.20
N ASN A 58 -6.90 -13.57 4.75
CA ASN A 58 -6.87 -13.21 6.16
C ASN A 58 -5.52 -12.70 6.70
N GLU A 59 -4.52 -12.32 5.89
CA GLU A 59 -3.35 -11.61 6.41
C GLU A 59 -3.67 -10.14 6.74
N ALA A 60 -2.97 -9.59 7.73
CA ALA A 60 -3.18 -8.20 8.15
C ALA A 60 -2.72 -7.23 7.07
N CYS A 61 -3.54 -6.22 6.79
CA CYS A 61 -3.26 -5.20 5.80
C CYS A 61 -3.55 -3.81 6.35
N ALA A 62 -2.78 -2.83 5.90
CA ALA A 62 -3.05 -1.42 6.18
C ALA A 62 -2.65 -0.56 4.98
N TYR A 63 -3.39 0.51 4.76
CA TYR A 63 -3.09 1.49 3.71
C TYR A 63 -3.53 2.89 4.08
N TRP A 64 -2.88 3.89 3.48
CA TRP A 64 -3.28 5.29 3.58
C TRP A 64 -4.53 5.54 2.75
N THR A 65 -5.64 5.99 3.32
CA THR A 65 -6.84 6.30 2.53
C THR A 65 -6.76 7.65 1.83
N ASP A 66 -5.93 8.55 2.33
CA ASP A 66 -5.73 9.92 1.84
C ASP A 66 -4.32 10.43 2.17
N GLY A 67 -3.96 11.60 1.63
CA GLY A 67 -2.71 12.30 1.93
C GLY A 67 -2.69 13.01 3.30
N ALA A 68 -3.78 12.95 4.08
CA ALA A 68 -3.86 13.56 5.42
C ALA A 68 -3.37 12.62 6.52
N GLY A 69 -2.99 11.38 6.18
CA GLY A 69 -2.47 10.40 7.11
C GLY A 69 -3.54 9.49 7.71
N THR A 70 -4.73 9.42 7.10
CA THR A 70 -5.74 8.45 7.54
C THR A 70 -5.32 7.05 7.12
N ILE A 71 -5.25 6.12 8.07
CA ILE A 71 -4.89 4.71 7.81
C ILE A 71 -6.12 3.83 7.98
N LYS A 72 -6.46 3.08 6.94
CA LYS A 72 -7.39 1.96 7.07
C LYS A 72 -6.61 0.68 7.34
N ARG A 73 -7.02 -0.05 8.38
CA ARG A 73 -6.49 -1.37 8.76
C ARG A 73 -7.58 -2.42 8.55
N GLY A 74 -7.19 -3.61 8.14
CA GLY A 74 -8.12 -4.70 7.90
C GLY A 74 -7.41 -6.02 7.67
N ARG A 75 -8.08 -6.91 6.95
CA ARG A 75 -7.51 -8.19 6.50
C ARG A 75 -7.71 -8.39 5.01
N CYS A 76 -6.72 -8.99 4.36
CA CYS A 76 -6.80 -9.31 2.94
C CYS A 76 -7.88 -10.36 2.70
N LYS A 77 -8.81 -10.06 1.79
CA LYS A 77 -9.84 -11.00 1.37
C LYS A 77 -9.83 -11.18 -0.13
N LEU A 78 -9.79 -12.44 -0.55
CA LEU A 78 -10.01 -12.84 -1.94
C LEU A 78 -11.51 -12.83 -2.22
N THR A 79 -11.89 -12.12 -3.27
CA THR A 79 -13.24 -12.09 -3.82
C THR A 79 -13.20 -12.78 -5.17
N ASN A 80 -14.00 -13.84 -5.33
CA ASN A 80 -14.14 -14.59 -6.58
C ASN A 80 -15.00 -13.80 -7.59
N GLN A 81 -14.52 -12.63 -7.99
CA GLN A 81 -15.05 -11.90 -9.14
C GLN A 81 -14.23 -12.27 -10.38
N ASN A 82 -14.71 -11.93 -11.58
CA ASN A 82 -13.93 -12.11 -12.81
C ASN A 82 -13.53 -10.72 -13.33
N PRO A 83 -12.28 -10.27 -13.16
CA PRO A 83 -11.13 -10.97 -12.56
C PRO A 83 -11.16 -11.06 -11.01
N SER A 84 -10.49 -12.07 -10.46
CA SER A 84 -10.39 -12.27 -9.01
C SER A 84 -9.81 -11.03 -8.36
N THR A 85 -10.36 -10.62 -7.21
CA THR A 85 -9.96 -9.37 -6.56
C THR A 85 -9.55 -9.62 -5.12
N VAL A 86 -8.33 -9.24 -4.73
CA VAL A 86 -7.84 -9.29 -3.35
C VAL A 86 -7.81 -7.87 -2.79
N SER A 87 -8.53 -7.65 -1.69
CA SER A 87 -8.69 -6.31 -1.12
C SER A 87 -8.61 -6.31 0.40
N CYS A 88 -8.18 -5.19 0.98
CA CYS A 88 -8.15 -5.00 2.42
C CYS A 88 -9.54 -4.60 2.94
N LYS A 89 -10.16 -5.51 3.72
CA LYS A 89 -11.53 -5.41 4.23
C LYS A 89 -11.55 -5.29 5.75
#